data_AF-A0A8J3X9S8-F1
#
_entry.id   AF-A0A8J3X9S8-F1
#
_cell.length_a   1.000
_cell.length_b   1.000
_cell.length_c   1.000
_cell.angle_alpha   90.00
_cell.angle_beta   90.00
_cell.angle_gamma   90.00
#
_symmetry.space_group_name_H-M   'P 1'
#
loop_
_entity.id
_entity.type
_entity.pdbx_description
1 polymer ?
#
loop_
_entity_poly.entity_id
_entity_poly.type
_entity_poly.pdbx_seq_one_letter_code
_entity_poly.pdbx_strand_id
1 'polypeptide(L)'
;MKRGRLLGIVMAGGVAATVLVIATPTHAGPGCGTPFNGFDIGSEIRVASRTLDTAQGARTLTVQLVNGRIFDESHAVIIDGYLPGDLVWIERSYDPRRKTWTRCGPFSASSSNEQDNIGAWMRACASTKEGGVDGGFCTRWYFDHD
;
A
#
# COMPACT_ATOMS: atom_id res chain seq x y z
N MET A 1 64.40 31.15 -10.48
CA MET A 1 63.79 32.50 -10.49
C MET A 1 62.31 32.37 -10.14
N LYS A 2 61.85 33.18 -9.17
CA LYS A 2 60.52 33.14 -8.53
C LYS A 2 59.46 33.88 -9.35
N ARG A 3 58.27 33.29 -9.47
CA ARG A 3 56.92 33.94 -9.58
C ARG A 3 55.96 32.95 -8.89
N GLY A 4 55.28 33.19 -7.77
CA GLY A 4 54.38 34.30 -7.42
C GLY A 4 53.11 34.17 -8.27
N ARG A 5 51.87 33.96 -7.78
CA ARG A 5 51.22 34.18 -6.49
C ARG A 5 49.96 33.29 -6.39
N LEU A 6 49.60 32.97 -5.14
CA LEU A 6 48.28 32.65 -4.56
C LEU A 6 47.05 32.56 -5.49
N LEU A 7 46.47 31.36 -5.57
CA LEU A 7 45.04 31.17 -5.84
C LEU A 7 44.34 30.90 -4.52
N GLY A 8 43.47 31.84 -4.13
CA GLY A 8 42.72 31.83 -2.89
C GLY A 8 41.69 30.69 -2.85
N ILE A 9 41.65 30.04 -1.69
CA ILE A 9 40.60 29.12 -1.28
C ILE A 9 39.35 29.96 -1.04
N VAL A 10 38.27 29.73 -1.80
CA VAL A 10 36.93 30.13 -1.40
C VAL A 10 36.21 28.87 -0.94
N MET A 11 36.20 28.69 0.39
CA MET A 11 35.25 27.81 1.05
C MET A 11 33.89 28.50 1.01
N ALA A 12 33.02 28.08 0.09
CA ALA A 12 31.60 28.36 0.18
C ALA A 12 30.94 27.20 0.92
N GLY A 13 30.80 27.37 2.23
CA GLY A 13 29.96 26.52 3.06
C GLY A 13 28.48 26.90 2.93
N GLY A 14 27.62 25.94 3.27
CA GLY A 14 26.19 26.12 3.48
C GLY A 14 25.36 25.85 2.21
N VAL A 15 24.31 25.05 2.20
CA VAL A 15 23.58 24.34 3.26
C VAL A 15 23.08 23.08 2.57
N ALA A 16 23.31 21.89 3.14
CA ALA A 16 22.64 20.69 2.68
C ALA A 16 21.14 20.90 2.92
N ALA A 17 20.43 21.32 1.88
CA ALA A 17 18.98 21.36 1.91
C ALA A 17 18.51 19.92 2.15
N THR A 18 18.13 19.62 3.39
CA THR A 18 17.32 18.45 3.68
C THR A 18 16.05 18.60 2.87
N VAL A 19 16.01 17.93 1.72
CA VAL A 19 14.78 17.71 0.97
C VAL A 19 13.93 16.85 1.90
N LEU A 20 13.07 17.50 2.67
CA LEU A 20 11.98 16.83 3.35
C LEU A 20 11.05 16.35 2.23
N VAL A 21 11.30 15.14 1.74
CA VAL A 21 10.32 14.42 0.94
C VAL A 21 9.19 14.10 1.90
N ILE A 22 8.22 15.01 1.99
CA ILE A 22 6.89 14.64 2.45
C ILE A 22 6.42 13.64 1.40
N ALA A 23 6.55 12.35 1.70
CA ALA A 23 5.88 11.31 0.95
C ALA A 23 4.38 11.57 1.15
N THR A 24 3.80 12.37 0.27
CA THR A 24 2.35 12.39 0.12
C THR A 24 1.94 10.96 -0.19
N PRO A 25 0.96 10.38 0.54
CA PRO A 25 0.46 9.08 0.19
C PRO A 25 0.07 9.13 -1.29
N THR A 26 0.61 8.20 -2.06
CA THR A 26 0.28 7.99 -3.47
C THR A 26 -1.23 8.05 -3.60
N HIS A 27 -1.71 9.07 -4.32
CA HIS A 27 -3.12 9.33 -4.52
C HIS A 27 -3.77 8.02 -4.99
N ALA A 28 -4.74 7.53 -4.22
CA ALA A 28 -5.55 6.42 -4.66
C ALA A 28 -6.16 6.81 -6.02
N GLY A 29 -6.16 5.90 -6.99
CA GLY A 29 -6.74 6.17 -8.30
C GLY A 29 -8.19 6.68 -8.18
N PRO A 30 -8.72 7.38 -9.19
CA PRO A 30 -10.14 7.73 -9.19
C PRO A 30 -11.00 6.48 -8.94
N GLY A 31 -11.94 6.56 -8.00
CA GLY A 31 -12.80 5.44 -7.61
C GLY A 31 -12.31 4.60 -6.43
N CYS A 32 -11.34 5.12 -5.68
CA CYS A 32 -10.89 4.52 -4.43
C CYS A 32 -11.50 5.29 -3.26
N GLY A 33 -12.53 4.69 -2.65
CA GLY A 33 -13.41 5.24 -1.61
C GLY A 33 -12.72 5.83 -0.37
N THR A 34 -13.48 5.98 0.71
CA THR A 34 -13.07 6.79 1.87
C THR A 34 -11.95 6.13 2.68
N PRO A 35 -11.13 6.92 3.39
CA PRO A 35 -10.20 6.37 4.37
C PRO A 35 -10.94 5.53 5.40
N PHE A 36 -10.39 4.36 5.73
CA PHE A 36 -10.94 3.50 6.78
C PHE A 36 -10.94 4.21 8.13
N ASN A 37 -12.10 4.28 8.78
CA ASN A 37 -12.28 5.06 10.02
C ASN A 37 -12.05 4.26 11.32
N GLY A 38 -11.51 3.04 11.23
CA GLY A 38 -11.15 2.23 12.41
C GLY A 38 -12.32 1.51 13.08
N PHE A 39 -13.51 1.53 12.47
CA PHE A 39 -14.68 0.81 12.96
C PHE A 39 -15.11 -0.22 11.92
N ASP A 40 -15.05 -1.49 12.30
CA ASP A 40 -15.49 -2.57 11.43
C ASP A 40 -16.41 -3.51 12.21
N ILE A 41 -17.69 -3.52 11.86
CA ILE A 41 -18.61 -4.62 12.17
C ILE A 41 -18.66 -5.46 10.90
N GLY A 42 -17.55 -6.15 10.67
CA GLY A 42 -17.34 -6.89 9.44
C GLY A 42 -16.90 -8.32 9.67
N SER A 43 -17.29 -9.21 8.76
CA SER A 43 -16.86 -10.60 8.78
C SER A 43 -15.52 -10.73 8.05
N GLU A 44 -14.57 -11.46 8.64
CA GLU A 44 -13.42 -11.99 7.92
C GLU A 44 -13.90 -12.77 6.70
N ILE A 45 -13.46 -12.35 5.51
CA ILE A 45 -13.86 -13.03 4.28
C ILE A 45 -12.76 -13.95 3.79
N ARG A 46 -11.54 -13.43 3.69
CA ARG A 46 -10.40 -14.10 3.07
C ARG A 46 -9.13 -13.65 3.74
N VAL A 47 -8.24 -14.61 3.97
CA VAL A 47 -6.90 -14.38 4.50
C VAL A 47 -5.88 -15.02 3.57
N ALA A 48 -4.73 -14.38 3.44
CA ALA A 48 -3.55 -14.95 2.81
C ALA A 48 -2.32 -14.55 3.61
N SER A 49 -1.38 -15.49 3.73
CA SER A 49 -0.07 -15.25 4.34
C SER A 49 1.02 -15.59 3.34
N ARG A 50 2.08 -14.80 3.33
CA ARG A 50 3.26 -15.07 2.50
C ARG A 50 4.52 -14.59 3.18
N THR A 51 5.54 -15.44 3.19
CA THR A 51 6.91 -15.05 3.53
C THR A 51 7.55 -14.35 2.33
N LEU A 52 8.01 -13.13 2.57
CA LEU A 52 8.65 -12.26 1.59
C LEU A 52 10.09 -11.99 2.06
N ASP A 53 11.03 -12.09 1.13
CA ASP A 53 12.42 -11.73 1.39
C ASP A 53 12.54 -10.20 1.47
N THR A 54 13.25 -9.72 2.49
CA THR A 54 13.56 -8.30 2.69
C THR A 54 15.06 -8.11 2.87
N ALA A 55 15.55 -6.89 2.73
CA ALA A 55 16.94 -6.55 3.00
C ALA A 55 17.37 -6.85 4.45
N GLN A 56 16.41 -6.93 5.39
CA GLN A 56 16.65 -7.26 6.79
C GLN A 56 16.33 -8.73 7.14
N GLY A 57 15.99 -9.56 6.15
CA GLY A 57 15.67 -10.98 6.31
C GLY A 57 14.25 -11.34 5.88
N ALA A 58 13.98 -12.64 5.75
CA ALA A 58 12.64 -13.12 5.38
C ALA A 58 11.62 -12.78 6.46
N ARG A 59 10.45 -12.29 6.05
CA ARG A 59 9.35 -11.90 6.95
C ARG A 59 8.02 -12.35 6.38
N THR A 60 7.16 -12.89 7.24
CA THR A 60 5.79 -13.26 6.85
C THR A 60 4.85 -12.09 7.05
N LEU A 61 4.11 -11.74 5.99
CA LEU A 61 2.96 -10.84 6.05
C LEU A 61 1.68 -11.67 5.97
N THR A 62 0.66 -11.27 6.73
CA THR A 62 -0.70 -11.80 6.61
C THR A 62 -1.66 -10.67 6.29
N VAL A 63 -2.40 -10.82 5.19
CA VAL A 63 -3.39 -9.84 4.72
C VAL A 63 -4.78 -10.45 4.71
N GLN A 64 -5.77 -9.65 5.09
CA GLN A 64 -7.17 -10.00 5.16
C GLN A 64 -8.01 -9.05 4.33
N LEU A 65 -9.02 -9.60 3.66
CA LEU A 65 -10.14 -8.84 3.10
C LEU A 65 -11.26 -8.85 4.14
N VAL A 66 -11.67 -7.66 4.59
CA VAL A 66 -12.77 -7.50 5.56
C VAL A 66 -14.01 -6.95 4.86
N ASN A 67 -15.18 -7.52 5.21
CA ASN A 67 -16.47 -7.09 4.69
C ASN A 67 -17.25 -6.27 5.72
N GLY A 68 -17.36 -4.96 5.55
CA GLY A 68 -18.26 -4.12 6.33
C GLY A 68 -19.70 -4.21 5.81
N ARG A 69 -20.56 -4.96 6.51
CA ARG A 69 -21.97 -5.17 6.12
C ARG A 69 -22.91 -4.00 6.44
N ILE A 70 -22.46 -3.04 7.23
CA ILE A 70 -23.29 -1.90 7.63
C ILE A 70 -23.27 -0.81 6.54
N PHE A 71 -22.15 -0.67 5.86
CA PHE A 71 -21.91 0.37 4.86
C PHE A 71 -21.71 -0.20 3.46
N ASP A 72 -21.83 -1.52 3.29
CA ASP A 72 -21.60 -2.25 2.04
C ASP A 72 -20.23 -1.90 1.41
N GLU A 73 -19.22 -1.94 2.28
CA GLU A 73 -17.85 -1.59 1.93
C GLU A 73 -16.89 -2.68 2.37
N SER A 74 -15.78 -2.83 1.64
CA SER A 74 -14.71 -3.73 1.99
C SER A 74 -13.35 -3.05 1.93
N HIS A 75 -12.43 -3.49 2.77
CA HIS A 75 -11.06 -3.00 2.76
C HIS A 75 -10.06 -4.14 3.00
N ALA A 76 -8.80 -3.86 2.64
CA ALA A 76 -7.68 -4.74 2.89
C ALA A 76 -6.97 -4.33 4.17
N VAL A 77 -6.56 -5.28 4.99
CA VAL A 77 -5.80 -5.03 6.22
C VAL A 77 -4.68 -6.05 6.39
N ILE A 78 -3.48 -5.59 6.76
CA ILE A 78 -2.37 -6.44 7.17
C ILE A 78 -2.55 -6.72 8.66
N ILE A 79 -2.96 -7.95 8.98
CA ILE A 79 -3.26 -8.37 10.36
C ILE A 79 -2.05 -8.91 11.10
N ASP A 80 -0.97 -9.27 10.39
CA ASP A 80 0.26 -9.76 10.99
C ASP A 80 1.49 -9.40 10.15
N GLY A 81 2.61 -9.18 10.84
CA GLY A 81 3.91 -8.90 10.24
C GLY A 81 4.11 -7.49 9.70
N TYR A 82 3.12 -6.59 9.85
CA TYR A 82 3.19 -5.20 9.37
C TYR A 82 4.40 -4.46 9.94
N LEU A 83 5.11 -3.72 9.09
CA LEU A 83 6.06 -2.69 9.48
C LEU A 83 5.74 -1.37 8.76
N PRO A 84 6.10 -0.22 9.36
CA PRO A 84 5.94 1.08 8.72
C PRO A 84 6.58 1.12 7.32
N GLY A 85 5.80 1.56 6.33
CA GLY A 85 6.22 1.58 4.92
C GLY A 85 5.67 0.44 4.08
N ASP A 86 5.19 -0.64 4.70
CA ASP A 86 4.55 -1.73 3.95
C ASP A 86 3.30 -1.25 3.23
N LEU A 87 3.01 -1.92 2.12
CA LEU A 87 2.00 -1.51 1.17
C LEU A 87 0.80 -2.43 1.28
N VAL A 88 -0.39 -1.84 1.34
CA VAL A 88 -1.67 -2.54 1.31
C VAL A 88 -2.58 -1.92 0.26
N TRP A 89 -3.35 -2.74 -0.44
CA TRP A 89 -4.34 -2.29 -1.40
C TRP A 89 -5.43 -3.32 -1.58
N ILE A 90 -6.50 -2.90 -2.23
CA ILE A 90 -7.57 -3.78 -2.67
C ILE A 90 -7.66 -3.74 -4.19
N GLU A 91 -7.93 -4.87 -4.80
CA GLU A 91 -8.27 -4.94 -6.22
C GLU A 91 -9.74 -5.31 -6.35
N ARG A 92 -10.45 -4.59 -7.24
CA ARG A 92 -11.89 -4.69 -7.43
C ARG A 92 -12.25 -4.86 -8.89
N SER A 93 -13.28 -5.64 -9.20
CA SER A 93 -13.82 -5.78 -10.56
C SER A 93 -15.30 -6.10 -10.58
N TYR A 94 -16.06 -5.36 -11.38
CA TYR A 94 -17.46 -5.66 -11.69
C TYR A 94 -17.62 -6.63 -12.88
N ASP A 95 -16.51 -7.02 -13.53
CA ASP A 95 -16.52 -7.99 -14.63
C ASP A 95 -15.32 -8.96 -14.49
N PRO A 96 -15.49 -10.07 -13.74
CA PRO A 96 -14.40 -11.03 -13.51
C PRO A 96 -13.96 -11.75 -14.78
N ARG A 97 -14.79 -11.74 -15.84
CA ARG A 97 -14.52 -12.46 -17.09
C ARG A 97 -13.61 -11.65 -18.01
N ARG A 98 -13.68 -10.31 -17.94
CA ARG A 98 -12.90 -9.41 -18.80
C ARG A 98 -11.55 -8.98 -18.23
N LYS A 99 -11.17 -9.49 -17.06
CA LYS A 99 -9.92 -9.15 -16.37
C LYS A 99 -9.72 -7.63 -16.18
N THR A 100 -10.80 -6.87 -16.13
CA THR A 100 -10.75 -5.44 -15.85
C THR A 100 -10.83 -5.28 -14.34
N TRP A 101 -9.70 -4.99 -13.71
CA TRP A 101 -9.61 -4.75 -12.28
C TRP A 101 -9.14 -3.33 -12.02
N THR A 102 -9.77 -2.66 -11.08
CA THR A 102 -9.32 -1.39 -10.53
C THR A 102 -8.53 -1.68 -9.27
N ARG A 103 -7.31 -1.17 -9.20
CA ARG A 103 -6.49 -1.21 -8.00
C ARG A 103 -6.72 0.06 -7.19
N CYS A 104 -6.99 -0.11 -5.90
CA CYS A 104 -7.10 0.98 -4.95
C CYS A 104 -6.00 0.94 -3.91
N GLY A 105 -5.02 1.81 -4.11
CA GLY A 105 -3.73 1.83 -3.44
C GLY A 105 -2.58 1.74 -4.46
N PRO A 106 -1.34 1.47 -4.02
CA PRO A 106 -0.98 1.06 -2.66
C PRO A 106 -1.04 2.20 -1.64
N PHE A 107 -1.38 1.84 -0.41
CA PHE A 107 -1.31 2.69 0.76
C PHE A 107 -0.16 2.24 1.64
N SER A 108 0.67 3.18 2.10
CA SER A 108 1.73 2.94 3.08
C SER A 108 1.14 2.94 4.49
N ALA A 109 0.33 1.93 4.79
CA ALA A 109 -0.48 1.82 6.01
C ALA A 109 -0.78 0.34 6.29
N SER A 110 -1.29 0.04 7.48
CA SER A 110 -1.75 -1.32 7.81
C SER A 110 -3.09 -1.67 7.16
N SER A 111 -3.87 -0.67 6.71
CA SER A 111 -5.16 -0.86 6.04
C SER A 111 -5.29 0.01 4.79
N SER A 112 -6.12 -0.45 3.83
CA SER A 112 -6.52 0.35 2.68
C SER A 112 -7.70 1.27 3.01
N ASN A 113 -8.05 2.13 2.06
CA ASN A 113 -9.36 2.77 2.03
C ASN A 113 -10.48 1.73 1.83
N GLU A 114 -11.68 2.09 2.31
CA GLU A 114 -12.94 1.37 2.09
C GLU A 114 -13.38 1.48 0.63
N GLN A 115 -13.94 0.39 0.10
CA GLN A 115 -14.45 0.32 -1.27
C GLN A 115 -15.81 -0.36 -1.28
N ASP A 116 -16.77 0.23 -2.00
CA ASP A 116 -18.04 -0.40 -2.31
C ASP A 116 -17.84 -1.82 -2.87
N ASN A 117 -18.50 -2.78 -2.23
CA ASN A 117 -18.34 -4.21 -2.45
C ASN A 117 -19.48 -4.84 -3.27
N ILE A 118 -20.63 -4.16 -3.41
CA ILE A 118 -21.86 -4.76 -3.93
C ILE A 118 -21.67 -5.12 -5.40
N GLY A 119 -21.89 -6.39 -5.74
CA GLY A 119 -21.76 -6.88 -7.11
C GLY A 119 -20.33 -6.80 -7.65
N ALA A 120 -19.33 -6.67 -6.78
CA ALA A 120 -17.94 -6.59 -7.15
C ALA A 120 -17.16 -7.83 -6.70
N TRP A 121 -16.24 -8.27 -7.55
CA TRP A 121 -15.17 -9.18 -7.17
C TRP A 121 -14.05 -8.39 -6.51
N MET A 122 -13.62 -8.81 -5.32
CA MET A 122 -12.60 -8.12 -4.54
C MET A 122 -11.53 -9.07 -4.01
N ARG A 123 -10.32 -8.55 -3.83
CA ARG A 123 -9.24 -9.22 -3.09
C ARG A 123 -8.37 -8.21 -2.37
N ALA A 124 -7.93 -8.57 -1.18
CA ALA A 124 -6.97 -7.79 -0.42
C ALA A 124 -5.56 -8.18 -0.85
N CYS A 125 -4.67 -7.20 -0.94
CA CYS A 125 -3.30 -7.40 -1.36
C CYS A 125 -2.34 -6.64 -0.44
N ALA A 126 -1.15 -7.20 -0.27
CA ALA A 126 -0.10 -6.60 0.52
C ALA A 126 1.27 -6.87 -0.09
N SER A 127 2.24 -6.02 0.25
CA SER A 127 3.64 -6.20 -0.05
C SER A 127 4.52 -5.52 0.99
N THR A 128 5.80 -5.90 1.00
CA THR A 128 6.79 -5.13 1.73
C THR A 128 7.09 -3.82 1.00
N LYS A 129 7.55 -2.82 1.75
CA LYS A 129 8.04 -1.55 1.17
C LYS A 129 9.10 -1.75 0.07
N GLU A 130 9.91 -2.80 0.19
CA GLU A 130 11.04 -3.09 -0.70
C GLU A 130 10.61 -3.86 -1.95
N GLY A 131 9.66 -4.80 -1.80
CA GLY A 131 9.10 -5.53 -2.93
C GLY A 131 8.21 -4.66 -3.81
N GLY A 132 7.70 -3.53 -3.28
CA GLY A 132 6.78 -2.68 -4.00
C GLY A 132 5.51 -3.43 -4.41
N VAL A 133 4.74 -2.88 -5.35
CA VAL A 133 3.50 -3.54 -5.80
C VAL A 133 3.77 -4.85 -6.55
N ASP A 134 4.88 -4.93 -7.29
CA ASP A 134 5.24 -6.11 -8.11
C ASP A 134 5.66 -7.33 -7.27
N GLY A 135 6.22 -7.10 -6.07
CA GLY A 135 6.50 -8.13 -5.07
C GLY A 135 5.29 -8.57 -4.24
N GLY A 136 4.12 -7.98 -4.51
CA GLY A 136 2.91 -8.20 -3.74
C GLY A 136 2.32 -9.60 -3.85
N PHE A 137 1.43 -9.90 -2.92
CA PHE A 137 0.55 -11.05 -2.97
C PHE A 137 -0.85 -10.65 -2.52
N CYS A 138 -1.84 -11.45 -2.91
CA CYS A 138 -3.23 -11.17 -2.62
C CYS A 138 -3.95 -12.38 -2.08
N THR A 139 -5.06 -12.13 -1.38
CA THR A 139 -6.07 -13.14 -1.08
C THR A 139 -6.66 -13.71 -2.38
N ARG A 140 -7.39 -14.81 -2.24
CA ARG A 140 -8.31 -15.24 -3.30
C ARG A 140 -9.39 -14.18 -3.51
N TRP A 141 -9.92 -14.15 -4.73
CA TRP A 141 -11.08 -13.34 -5.06
C TRP A 141 -12.31 -13.76 -4.24
N TYR A 142 -13.09 -12.78 -3.83
CA TYR A 142 -14.42 -12.90 -3.21
C TYR A 142 -15.42 -12.07 -4.02
N PHE A 143 -16.65 -12.54 -4.13
CA PHE A 143 -17.73 -11.80 -4.77
C PHE A 143 -18.80 -11.51 -3.73
N ASP A 144 -19.22 -10.25 -3.64
CA ASP A 144 -20.39 -9.89 -2.84
C ASP A 144 -21.67 -9.95 -3.67
N HIS A 145 -22.70 -10.59 -3.11
CA HIS A 145 -23.97 -10.85 -3.77
C HIS A 145 -25.10 -9.92 -3.34
N ASP A 146 -24.91 -9.19 -2.24
CA ASP A 146 -25.97 -8.52 -1.47
C ASP A 146 -25.85 -7.00 -1.54
#